data_AF-A0A2T1GLR6-F1
#
_entry.id   AF-A0A2T1GLR6-F1
#
_cell.length_a   1.000
_cell.length_b   1.000
_cell.length_c   1.000
_cell.angle_alpha   90.00
_cell.angle_beta   90.00
_cell.angle_gamma   90.00
#
_symmetry.space_group_name_H-M   'P 1'
#
loop_
_entity.id
_entity.type
_entity.pdbx_description
1 polymer ?
#
loop_
_entity_poly.entity_id
_entity_poly.type
_entity_poly.pdbx_seq_one_letter_code
_entity_poly.pdbx_strand_id
1 'polypeptide(L)'
;MAWESYSLDRYAQELVLAAKKRSPDSLNQSHKMRLAVSYGLERFWGEHFRLKGDRERKDVYWQEVWETLVKVMATTGVKIPNDRIPDREGREQVEAIEGMSKKLWSLSLEDQRVTLAVLKELCDALVWWTQRYK
;
A
#
# COMPACT_ATOMS: atom_id res chain seq x y z
N MET A 1 -14.63 18.57 18.52
CA MET A 1 -14.04 17.92 17.33
C MET A 1 -14.74 16.59 17.17
N ALA A 2 -15.60 16.44 16.16
CA ALA A 2 -16.17 15.13 15.85
C ALA A 2 -15.05 14.25 15.32
N TRP A 3 -14.96 13.02 15.80
CA TRP A 3 -14.01 12.02 15.30
C TRP A 3 -14.37 11.70 13.85
N GLU A 4 -13.63 12.26 12.90
CA GLU A 4 -13.72 11.85 11.50
C GLU A 4 -12.85 10.62 11.31
N SER A 5 -13.48 9.46 11.16
CA SER A 5 -12.75 8.24 10.82
C SER A 5 -12.22 8.35 9.39
N TYR A 6 -11.00 7.87 9.14
CA TYR A 6 -10.36 7.86 7.81
C TYR A 6 -11.09 7.01 6.77
N SER A 7 -12.29 6.50 7.07
CA SER A 7 -13.09 5.63 6.20
C SER A 7 -12.31 4.41 5.69
N LEU A 8 -11.30 3.94 6.45
CA LEU A 8 -10.40 2.85 6.06
C LEU A 8 -11.17 1.57 5.72
N ASP A 9 -12.25 1.29 6.44
CA ASP A 9 -13.08 0.12 6.20
C ASP A 9 -13.74 0.15 4.81
N ARG A 10 -14.27 1.31 4.40
CA ARG A 10 -14.83 1.52 3.06
C ARG A 10 -13.76 1.37 1.99
N TYR A 11 -12.60 1.99 2.18
CA TYR A 11 -11.48 1.86 1.25
C TYR A 11 -11.01 0.40 1.11
N ALA A 12 -10.90 -0.31 2.24
CA ALA A 12 -10.53 -1.71 2.25
C ALA A 12 -11.55 -2.58 1.48
N GLN A 13 -12.84 -2.34 1.68
CA GLN A 13 -13.90 -3.04 0.95
C GLN A 13 -13.79 -2.80 -0.57
N GLU A 14 -13.63 -1.55 -0.99
CA GLU A 14 -13.49 -1.16 -2.40
C GLU A 14 -12.27 -1.83 -3.04
N LEU A 15 -11.12 -1.81 -2.35
CA LEU A 15 -9.87 -2.44 -2.77
C LEU A 15 -10.02 -3.96 -2.92
N VAL A 16 -10.60 -4.64 -1.92
CA VAL A 16 -10.80 -6.09 -1.97
C VAL A 16 -11.75 -6.49 -3.09
N LEU A 17 -12.84 -5.74 -3.31
CA LEU A 17 -13.77 -5.99 -4.41
C LEU A 17 -13.10 -5.76 -5.78
N ALA A 18 -12.29 -4.72 -5.92
CA ALA A 18 -11.52 -4.45 -7.14
C ALA A 18 -10.52 -5.57 -7.43
N ALA A 19 -9.76 -5.98 -6.41
CA ALA A 19 -8.82 -7.10 -6.49
C ALA A 19 -9.54 -8.41 -6.87
N LYS A 20 -10.67 -8.72 -6.21
CA LYS A 20 -11.48 -9.91 -6.51
C LYS A 20 -11.99 -9.94 -7.96
N LYS A 21 -12.47 -8.79 -8.47
CA LYS A 21 -12.95 -8.66 -9.86
C LYS A 21 -11.82 -8.85 -10.87
N ARG A 22 -10.60 -8.37 -10.54
CA ARG A 22 -9.42 -8.48 -11.39
C ARG A 22 -8.86 -9.90 -11.39
N SER A 23 -8.66 -10.46 -10.20
CA SER A 23 -8.06 -11.77 -9.98
C SER A 23 -8.43 -12.28 -8.60
N PRO A 24 -9.38 -13.24 -8.49
CA PRO A 24 -9.81 -13.79 -7.21
C PRO A 24 -8.67 -14.33 -6.35
N ASP A 25 -7.64 -14.91 -6.99
CA ASP A 25 -6.50 -15.50 -6.30
C ASP A 25 -5.55 -14.46 -5.68
N SER A 26 -5.63 -13.19 -6.12
CA SER A 26 -4.86 -12.09 -5.54
C SER A 26 -5.27 -11.73 -4.10
N LEU A 27 -6.45 -12.17 -3.66
CA LEU A 27 -6.98 -11.91 -2.32
C LEU A 27 -6.12 -12.52 -1.20
N ASN A 28 -5.32 -13.54 -1.49
CA ASN A 28 -4.38 -14.10 -0.52
C ASN A 28 -3.28 -13.09 -0.10
N GLN A 29 -3.10 -12.00 -0.84
CA GLN A 29 -2.10 -10.98 -0.56
C GLN A 29 -2.44 -10.13 0.66
N SER A 30 -3.71 -9.98 1.04
CA SER A 30 -4.10 -9.15 2.20
C SER A 30 -3.41 -9.61 3.50
N HIS A 31 -3.21 -10.91 3.68
CA HIS A 31 -2.46 -11.45 4.82
C HIS A 31 -0.96 -11.14 4.75
N LYS A 32 -0.40 -11.12 3.54
CA LYS A 32 1.02 -10.77 3.30
C LYS A 32 1.24 -9.27 3.51
N MET A 33 0.30 -8.43 3.08
CA MET A 33 0.29 -7.00 3.34
C MET A 33 0.34 -6.73 4.84
N ARG A 34 -0.56 -7.34 5.62
CA ARG A 34 -0.55 -7.24 7.09
C ARG A 34 0.80 -7.60 7.72
N LEU A 35 1.45 -8.66 7.23
CA LEU A 35 2.78 -9.04 7.69
C LEU A 35 3.85 -8.00 7.29
N ALA A 36 3.80 -7.53 6.04
CA ALA A 36 4.77 -6.61 5.49
C ALA A 36 4.82 -5.26 6.22
N VAL A 37 3.69 -4.79 6.78
CA VAL A 37 3.63 -3.55 7.56
C VAL A 37 4.63 -3.54 8.72
N SER A 38 4.88 -4.71 9.34
CA SER A 38 5.82 -4.80 10.47
C SER A 38 7.28 -4.52 10.08
N TYR A 39 7.62 -4.61 8.80
CA TYR A 39 8.96 -4.34 8.30
C TYR A 39 9.15 -2.92 7.75
N GLY A 40 8.15 -2.04 7.87
CA GLY A 40 8.26 -0.63 7.51
C GLY A 40 7.72 -0.26 6.13
N LEU A 41 7.64 1.06 5.89
CA LEU A 41 6.99 1.65 4.70
C LEU A 41 7.69 1.28 3.40
N GLU A 42 9.02 1.32 3.36
CA GLU A 42 9.80 0.96 2.17
C GLU A 42 9.56 -0.49 1.77
N ARG A 43 9.61 -1.43 2.73
CA ARG A 43 9.38 -2.84 2.44
C ARG A 43 7.95 -3.10 1.99
N PHE A 44 6.98 -2.43 2.60
CA PHE A 44 5.59 -2.54 2.17
C PHE A 44 5.41 -2.03 0.73
N TRP A 45 5.92 -0.83 0.44
CA TRP A 45 5.88 -0.23 -0.89
C TRP A 45 6.60 -1.12 -1.91
N GLY A 46 7.85 -1.53 -1.64
CA GLY A 46 8.68 -2.26 -2.61
C GLY A 46 8.17 -3.65 -3.02
N GLU A 47 7.24 -4.24 -2.26
CA GLU A 47 6.71 -5.59 -2.54
C GLU A 47 6.00 -5.68 -3.90
N HIS A 48 5.42 -4.59 -4.40
CA HIS A 48 4.78 -4.60 -5.72
C HIS A 48 5.79 -4.83 -6.87
N PHE A 49 7.06 -4.43 -6.72
CA PHE A 49 8.10 -4.73 -7.72
C PHE A 49 8.44 -6.22 -7.74
N ARG A 50 8.45 -6.87 -6.57
CA ARG A 50 8.71 -8.32 -6.46
C ARG A 50 7.62 -9.15 -7.14
N LEU A 51 6.41 -8.61 -7.21
CA LEU A 51 5.23 -9.25 -7.81
C LEU A 51 4.98 -8.83 -9.25
N LYS A 52 5.81 -7.93 -9.81
CA LYS A 52 5.63 -7.42 -11.17
C LYS A 52 5.71 -8.57 -12.17
N GLY A 53 4.77 -8.60 -13.12
CA GLY A 53 4.68 -9.66 -14.12
C GLY A 53 3.98 -10.94 -13.65
N ASP A 54 3.47 -10.99 -12.41
CA ASP A 54 2.62 -12.08 -11.94
C ASP A 54 1.30 -12.12 -12.73
N ARG A 55 0.90 -13.32 -13.17
CA ARG A 55 -0.32 -13.53 -13.97
C ARG A 55 -1.59 -13.06 -13.26
N GLU A 56 -1.62 -13.15 -11.93
CA GLU A 56 -2.77 -12.78 -11.12
C GLU A 56 -2.79 -11.28 -10.77
N ARG A 57 -1.87 -10.48 -11.35
CA ARG A 57 -1.83 -9.01 -11.19
C ARG A 57 -1.82 -8.57 -9.71
N LYS A 58 -1.10 -9.36 -8.88
CA LYS A 58 -0.94 -9.11 -7.44
C LYS A 58 -0.23 -7.79 -7.18
N ASP A 59 0.74 -7.44 -8.02
CA ASP A 59 1.44 -6.16 -8.03
C ASP A 59 0.48 -4.96 -8.00
N VAL A 60 -0.57 -4.99 -8.84
CA VAL A 60 -1.56 -3.91 -8.90
C VAL A 60 -2.31 -3.76 -7.59
N TYR A 61 -2.64 -4.87 -6.91
CA TYR A 61 -3.35 -4.81 -5.64
C TYR A 61 -2.48 -4.14 -4.55
N TRP A 62 -1.18 -4.47 -4.49
CA TRP A 62 -0.25 -3.79 -3.59
C TRP A 62 -0.09 -2.30 -3.92
N GLN A 63 0.00 -1.97 -5.21
CA GLN A 63 0.10 -0.59 -5.65
C GLN A 63 -1.16 0.23 -5.29
N GLU A 64 -2.37 -0.30 -5.52
CA GLU A 64 -3.62 0.38 -5.18
C GLU A 64 -3.79 0.61 -3.68
N VAL A 65 -3.34 -0.35 -2.86
CA VAL A 65 -3.33 -0.18 -1.39
C VAL A 65 -2.37 0.95 -0.99
N TRP A 66 -1.19 1.01 -1.60
CA TRP A 66 -0.24 2.11 -1.35
C TRP A 66 -0.79 3.47 -1.80
N GLU A 67 -1.37 3.55 -2.99
CA GLU A 67 -2.01 4.78 -3.50
C GLU A 67 -3.16 5.23 -2.60
N THR A 68 -3.94 4.28 -2.07
CA THR A 68 -5.01 4.57 -1.12
C THR A 68 -4.46 5.11 0.20
N LEU A 69 -3.38 4.53 0.73
CA LEU A 69 -2.69 5.05 1.91
C LEU A 69 -2.23 6.49 1.67
N VAL A 70 -1.57 6.77 0.54
CA VAL A 70 -1.11 8.12 0.18
C VAL A 70 -2.28 9.10 0.15
N LYS A 71 -3.41 8.70 -0.45
CA LYS A 71 -4.64 9.52 -0.50
C LYS A 71 -5.21 9.80 0.88
N VAL A 72 -5.26 8.80 1.76
CA VAL A 72 -5.77 8.96 3.13
C VAL A 72 -4.85 9.88 3.94
N MET A 73 -3.54 9.65 3.89
CA MET A 73 -2.59 10.49 4.64
C MET A 73 -2.57 11.94 4.13
N ALA A 74 -2.86 12.17 2.85
CA ALA A 74 -2.97 13.53 2.32
C ALA A 74 -4.10 14.33 2.98
N THR A 75 -5.18 13.70 3.49
CA THR A 75 -6.26 14.42 4.17
C THR A 75 -5.86 14.94 5.55
N THR A 76 -4.79 14.39 6.14
CA THR A 76 -4.24 14.80 7.43
C THR A 76 -3.08 15.79 7.29
N GLY A 77 -2.71 16.14 6.05
CA GLY A 77 -1.55 16.98 5.76
C GLY A 77 -0.22 16.23 5.71
N VAL A 78 -0.21 14.92 5.98
CA VAL A 78 1.00 14.09 5.90
C VAL A 78 1.25 13.68 4.44
N LYS A 79 2.38 14.11 3.89
CA LYS A 79 2.75 13.82 2.50
C LYS A 79 3.58 12.54 2.41
N ILE A 80 2.97 11.47 1.91
CA ILE A 80 3.66 10.22 1.64
C ILE A 80 4.20 10.23 0.20
N PRO A 81 5.50 9.95 -0.01
CA PRO A 81 6.07 9.81 -1.35
C PRO A 81 5.31 8.77 -2.18
N ASN A 82 5.10 9.06 -3.46
CA ASN A 82 4.48 8.13 -4.40
C ASN A 82 4.98 8.41 -5.83
N ASP A 83 6.30 8.45 -5.99
CA ASP A 83 6.90 8.76 -7.28
C ASP A 83 6.60 7.66 -8.30
N ARG A 84 6.40 8.06 -9.56
CA ARG A 84 6.26 7.12 -10.66
C ARG A 84 7.61 6.50 -10.98
N ILE A 85 7.69 5.17 -10.88
CA ILE A 85 8.89 4.42 -11.27
C ILE A 85 8.79 3.99 -12.74
N PRO A 86 9.86 4.16 -13.55
CA PRO A 86 9.88 3.67 -14.92
C PRO A 86 9.59 2.17 -15.02
N ASP A 87 8.84 1.78 -16.04
CA ASP A 87 8.46 0.37 -16.21
C ASP A 87 9.58 -0.51 -16.77
N ARG A 88 10.50 0.10 -17.51
CA ARG A 88 11.62 -0.57 -18.16
C ARG A 88 12.76 -0.78 -17.17
N GLU A 89 13.21 -2.03 -17.08
CA GLU A 89 14.40 -2.37 -16.30
C GLU A 89 15.64 -1.66 -16.87
N GLY A 90 16.43 -1.05 -15.99
CA GLY A 90 17.62 -0.31 -16.36
C GLY A 90 18.07 0.65 -15.27
N ARG A 91 19.16 1.39 -15.55
CA ARG A 91 19.76 2.33 -14.59
C ARG A 91 18.76 3.37 -14.08
N GLU A 92 17.92 3.92 -14.97
CA GLU A 92 16.91 4.92 -14.61
C GLU A 92 15.88 4.39 -13.60
N GLN A 93 15.50 3.12 -13.69
CA GLN A 93 14.59 2.51 -12.73
C GLN A 93 15.24 2.35 -11.36
N VAL A 94 16.50 1.91 -11.32
CA VAL A 94 17.26 1.77 -10.06
C VAL A 94 17.42 3.13 -9.38
N GLU A 95 17.79 4.16 -10.13
CA GLU A 95 17.93 5.53 -9.62
C GLU A 95 16.59 6.08 -9.09
N ALA A 96 15.48 5.79 -9.79
CA ALA A 96 14.15 6.21 -9.35
C ALA A 96 13.71 5.48 -8.06
N ILE A 97 13.97 4.17 -7.95
CA ILE A 97 13.69 3.39 -6.73
C ILE A 97 14.52 3.93 -5.56
N GLU A 98 15.82 4.17 -5.78
CA GLU A 98 16.69 4.73 -4.75
C GLU A 98 16.21 6.12 -4.30
N GLY A 99 15.78 6.96 -5.24
CA GLY A 99 15.20 8.28 -4.95
C GLY A 99 13.93 8.19 -4.10
N MET A 100 13.04 7.26 -4.43
CA MET A 100 11.81 7.02 -3.68
C MET A 100 12.09 6.46 -2.27
N SER A 101 13.01 5.50 -2.13
CA SER A 101 13.46 4.99 -0.82
C SER A 101 14.05 6.09 0.06
N LYS A 102 14.91 6.96 -0.51
CA LYS A 102 15.47 8.12 0.22
C LYS A 102 14.37 9.05 0.74
N LYS A 103 13.34 9.32 -0.07
CA LYS A 103 12.18 10.13 0.36
C LYS A 103 11.43 9.47 1.51
N LEU A 104 11.19 8.16 1.45
CA LEU A 104 10.55 7.41 2.53
C LEU A 104 11.36 7.47 3.83
N TRP A 105 12.68 7.33 3.75
CA TRP A 105 13.56 7.44 4.92
C TRP A 105 13.68 8.86 5.47
N SER A 106 13.45 9.88 4.63
CA SER A 106 13.48 11.29 5.03
C SER A 106 12.20 11.76 5.74
N LEU A 107 11.16 10.93 5.82
CA LEU A 107 9.94 11.26 6.57
C LEU A 107 10.26 11.49 8.05
N SER A 108 9.55 12.43 8.69
CA SER A 108 9.70 12.64 10.12
C SER A 108 9.30 11.38 10.90
N LEU A 109 9.90 11.17 12.07
CA LEU A 109 9.59 9.99 12.90
C LEU A 109 8.10 9.94 13.27
N GLU A 110 7.48 11.11 13.46
CA GLU A 110 6.04 11.23 13.72
C GLU A 110 5.23 10.77 12.52
N ASP A 111 5.51 11.30 11.32
CA ASP A 111 4.82 10.91 10.09
C ASP A 111 4.97 9.41 9.81
N GLN A 112 6.17 8.86 9.99
CA GLN A 112 6.40 7.42 9.81
C GLN A 112 5.52 6.59 10.75
N ARG A 113 5.45 6.96 12.02
CA ARG A 113 4.64 6.23 13.03
C ARG A 113 3.16 6.32 12.74
N VAL A 114 2.65 7.51 12.42
CA VAL A 114 1.22 7.70 12.10
C VAL A 114 0.88 6.93 10.82
N THR A 115 1.71 7.03 9.79
CA THR A 115 1.50 6.31 8.52
C THR A 115 1.50 4.80 8.72
N LEU A 116 2.43 4.26 9.51
CA LEU A 116 2.46 2.83 9.82
C LEU A 116 1.24 2.37 10.61
N ALA A 117 0.75 3.19 11.55
CA ALA A 117 -0.47 2.88 12.29
C ALA A 117 -1.69 2.83 11.36
N VAL A 118 -1.86 3.83 10.50
CA VAL A 118 -2.96 3.88 9.52
C VAL A 118 -2.86 2.73 8.51
N LEU A 119 -1.66 2.44 8.02
CA LEU A 119 -1.42 1.32 7.11
C LEU A 119 -1.73 -0.03 7.76
N LYS A 120 -1.37 -0.20 9.03
CA LYS A 120 -1.70 -1.41 9.79
C LYS A 120 -3.21 -1.59 9.91
N GLU A 121 -3.94 -0.55 10.28
CA GLU A 121 -5.41 -0.59 10.38
C GLU A 121 -6.06 -0.87 9.02
N LEU A 122 -5.57 -0.25 7.95
CA LEU A 122 -6.01 -0.54 6.59
C LEU A 122 -5.79 -2.02 6.25
N CYS A 123 -4.61 -2.58 6.55
CA CYS A 123 -4.31 -3.99 6.30
C CYS A 123 -5.18 -4.95 7.13
N ASP A 124 -5.47 -4.60 8.38
CA ASP A 124 -6.38 -5.37 9.23
C ASP A 124 -7.80 -5.39 8.62
N ALA A 125 -8.29 -4.24 8.13
CA ALA A 125 -9.56 -4.15 7.41
C ALA A 125 -9.57 -4.93 6.08
N LEU A 126 -8.48 -4.88 5.31
CA LEU A 126 -8.33 -5.67 4.08
C LEU A 126 -8.47 -7.17 4.36
N VAL A 127 -7.82 -7.68 5.41
CA VAL A 127 -7.94 -9.08 5.82
C VAL A 127 -9.37 -9.44 6.20
N TRP A 128 -10.05 -8.57 6.95
CA TRP A 128 -11.45 -8.78 7.32
C TRP A 128 -12.37 -8.93 6.09
N TRP A 129 -12.30 -7.98 5.15
CA TRP A 129 -13.10 -8.03 3.93
C TRP A 129 -12.72 -9.20 3.03
N THR A 130 -11.43 -9.53 2.95
CA THR A 130 -10.94 -10.70 2.22
C THR A 130 -11.60 -11.98 2.72
N GLN A 131 -11.72 -12.17 4.04
CA GLN A 131 -12.39 -13.35 4.62
C GLN A 131 -13.88 -13.40 4.28
N ARG A 132 -14.53 -12.25 4.15
CA ARG A 132 -15.97 -12.15 3.85
C ARG A 132 -16.30 -12.38 2.38
N TYR A 133 -15.33 -12.19 1.49
CA TYR A 133 -15.48 -12.41 0.06
C TYR A 133 -14.71 -13.63 -0.46
N LYS A 134 -14.08 -14.42 0.40
CA LYS A 134 -13.67 -15.79 0.06
C LYS A 134 -14.90 -16.66 -0.13
#